data_AF-A0A6P3DTR4-F1
#
_entry.id   AF-A0A6P3DTR4-F1
#
_cell.length_a   1.000
_cell.length_b   1.000
_cell.length_c   1.000
_cell.angle_alpha   90.00
_cell.angle_beta   90.00
_cell.angle_gamma   90.00
#
_symmetry.space_group_name_H-M   'P 1'
#
loop_
_entity.id
_entity.type
_entity.pdbx_description
1 polymer ?
#
loop_
_entity_poly.entity_id
_entity_poly.type
_entity_poly.pdbx_seq_one_letter_code
_entity_poly.pdbx_strand_id
1 'polypeptide(L)'
;MNVFVKSLVPVVKPVSLVKCISTTCAHYKDDFQDVIHPESQKLDIPLYEKRSEENKDVKKARLLYQSRKRGMLENGLILSTFAKKYLSSFDDKQLHLYDCLINLPTNDWDIFYWATGAKPTPPEFDNEVMDLLKKHIKNADRQTRIMQPEL
;
A
#
# COMPACT_ATOMS: atom_id res chain seq x y z
N MET A 1 55.02 2.00 65.55
CA MET A 1 53.85 1.32 66.14
C MET A 1 52.78 1.19 65.07
N ASN A 2 52.51 -0.07 64.65
CA ASN A 2 51.22 -0.70 64.32
C ASN A 2 49.99 0.23 64.07
N VAL A 3 49.08 0.02 63.11
CA VAL A 3 48.52 -1.23 62.60
C VAL A 3 47.97 -1.03 61.17
N PHE A 4 48.27 -1.95 60.27
CA PHE A 4 47.65 -2.07 58.94
C PHE A 4 46.31 -2.81 59.07
N VAL A 5 45.18 -2.12 58.87
CA VAL A 5 43.84 -2.74 58.93
C VAL A 5 43.57 -3.45 57.61
N LYS A 6 43.51 -4.79 57.65
CA LYS A 6 43.14 -5.64 56.51
C LYS A 6 41.63 -5.67 56.36
N SER A 7 41.11 -5.01 55.31
CA SER A 7 39.73 -5.16 54.87
C SER A 7 39.59 -6.44 54.03
N LEU A 8 38.86 -7.42 54.53
CA LEU A 8 38.48 -8.64 53.82
C LEU A 8 37.26 -8.35 52.93
N VAL A 9 37.45 -8.33 51.61
CA VAL A 9 36.34 -8.26 50.65
C VAL A 9 35.95 -9.70 50.27
N PRO A 10 34.67 -10.10 50.33
CA PRO A 10 34.28 -11.44 49.93
C PRO A 10 34.38 -11.59 48.40
N VAL A 11 35.19 -12.56 47.96
CA VAL A 11 35.30 -12.99 46.57
C VAL A 11 33.99 -13.70 46.19
N VAL A 12 33.13 -13.02 45.43
CA VAL A 12 31.92 -13.63 44.85
C VAL A 12 32.36 -14.57 43.73
N LYS A 13 32.13 -15.86 43.89
CA LYS A 13 32.41 -16.88 42.85
C LYS A 13 31.47 -16.64 41.66
N PRO A 14 31.94 -16.73 40.40
CA PRO A 14 31.05 -16.62 39.25
C PRO A 14 30.12 -17.84 39.22
N VAL A 15 28.81 -17.59 39.25
CA VAL A 15 27.80 -18.61 39.03
C VAL A 15 27.81 -18.92 37.53
N SER A 16 28.45 -20.03 37.15
CA SER A 16 28.35 -20.58 35.80
C SER A 16 26.97 -21.22 35.63
N LEU A 17 25.98 -20.42 35.23
CA LEU A 17 24.72 -20.96 34.72
C LEU A 17 24.68 -20.76 33.21
N VAL A 18 25.44 -21.58 32.48
CA VAL A 18 25.24 -21.72 31.04
C VAL A 18 23.91 -22.45 30.86
N LYS A 19 22.81 -21.70 30.74
CA LYS A 19 21.58 -22.26 30.20
C LYS A 19 21.85 -22.56 28.73
N CYS A 20 22.09 -23.83 28.41
CA CYS A 20 21.97 -24.33 27.05
C CYS A 20 20.52 -24.13 26.61
N ILE A 21 20.23 -23.01 25.95
CA ILE A 21 18.96 -22.83 25.25
C ILE A 21 19.09 -23.63 23.96
N SER A 22 18.58 -24.86 23.97
CA SER A 22 18.38 -25.63 22.75
C SER A 22 17.19 -25.01 22.00
N THR A 23 17.47 -24.16 21.02
CA THR A 23 16.46 -23.79 20.01
C THR A 23 16.38 -24.89 18.98
N THR A 24 15.81 -26.04 19.36
CA THR A 24 15.25 -26.93 18.34
C THR A 24 14.00 -26.23 17.82
N CYS A 25 14.15 -25.50 16.71
CA CYS A 25 13.03 -25.16 15.87
C CYS A 25 12.35 -26.47 15.48
N ALA A 26 11.17 -26.73 16.04
CA ALA A 26 10.30 -27.71 15.45
C ALA A 26 10.09 -27.26 14.00
N HIS A 27 10.58 -28.06 13.05
CA HIS A 27 10.20 -27.95 11.66
C HIS A 27 8.70 -28.25 11.61
N TYR A 28 7.87 -27.23 11.85
CA TYR A 28 6.49 -27.27 11.43
C TYR A 28 6.54 -27.39 9.92
N LYS A 29 6.08 -28.53 9.42
CA LYS A 29 5.72 -28.60 8.01
C LYS A 29 4.64 -27.55 7.81
N ASP A 30 4.92 -26.63 6.90
CA ASP A 30 3.98 -25.62 6.44
C ASP A 30 2.88 -26.28 5.61
N ASP A 31 2.13 -27.21 6.22
CA ASP A 31 0.91 -27.77 5.64
C ASP A 31 -0.23 -26.80 5.97
N PHE A 32 -0.14 -25.57 5.43
CA PHE A 32 -1.23 -24.58 5.46
C PHE A 32 -2.42 -24.98 4.57
N GLN A 33 -2.43 -26.20 4.00
CA GLN A 33 -3.52 -26.71 3.17
C GLN A 33 -4.84 -26.89 3.93
N ASP A 34 -4.82 -26.99 5.27
CA ASP A 34 -6.02 -27.26 6.08
C ASP A 34 -6.72 -25.99 6.62
N VAL A 35 -6.25 -24.79 6.25
CA VAL A 35 -7.01 -23.57 6.54
C VAL A 35 -8.15 -23.50 5.53
N ILE A 36 -9.27 -24.14 5.87
CA ILE A 36 -10.56 -23.89 5.23
C ILE A 36 -10.87 -22.42 5.47
N HIS A 37 -10.51 -21.55 4.52
CA HIS A 37 -11.12 -20.24 4.45
C HIS A 37 -12.59 -20.50 4.08
N PRO A 38 -13.55 -20.34 5.02
CA PRO A 38 -14.95 -20.41 4.64
C PRO A 38 -15.12 -19.44 3.49
N GLU A 39 -15.74 -19.89 2.40
CA GLU A 39 -16.00 -19.07 1.22
C GLU A 39 -16.56 -17.74 1.71
N SER A 40 -15.75 -16.69 1.58
CA SER A 40 -15.99 -15.42 2.25
C SER A 40 -17.29 -14.88 1.69
N GLN A 41 -18.35 -14.97 2.50
CA GLN A 41 -19.68 -14.55 2.10
C GLN A 41 -19.59 -13.10 1.65
N LYS A 42 -19.70 -12.89 0.34
CA LYS A 42 -19.48 -11.59 -0.28
C LYS A 42 -20.55 -10.66 0.25
N LEU A 43 -20.14 -9.73 1.11
CA LEU A 43 -21.05 -8.74 1.66
C LEU A 43 -21.50 -7.81 0.53
N ASP A 44 -22.81 -7.59 0.43
CA ASP A 44 -23.41 -6.69 -0.55
C ASP A 44 -23.14 -5.24 -0.16
N ILE A 45 -22.01 -4.72 -0.62
CA ILE A 45 -21.71 -3.29 -0.54
C ILE A 45 -22.44 -2.55 -1.67
N PRO A 46 -22.91 -1.32 -1.43
CA PRO A 46 -23.47 -0.48 -2.49
C PRO A 46 -22.47 -0.30 -3.63
N LEU A 47 -22.93 -0.46 -4.86
CA LEU A 47 -22.12 -0.19 -6.04
C LEU A 47 -21.91 1.31 -6.20
N TYR A 48 -20.75 1.68 -6.72
CA TYR A 48 -20.45 3.08 -7.03
C TYR A 48 -21.42 3.61 -8.09
N GLU A 49 -22.17 4.66 -7.74
CA GLU A 49 -23.08 5.34 -8.66
C GLU A 49 -22.33 6.45 -9.42
N LYS A 50 -22.32 6.34 -10.75
CA LYS A 50 -21.66 7.31 -11.63
C LYS A 50 -22.45 8.62 -11.66
N ARG A 51 -21.74 9.74 -11.49
CA ARG A 51 -22.31 11.08 -11.65
C ARG A 51 -22.34 11.50 -13.13
N SER A 52 -23.53 11.76 -13.65
CA SER A 52 -23.76 12.05 -15.08
C SER A 52 -23.80 13.54 -15.42
N GLU A 53 -24.18 14.41 -14.48
CA GLU A 53 -24.55 15.81 -14.74
C GLU A 53 -23.65 16.83 -14.01
N GLU A 54 -22.33 16.60 -13.96
CA GLU A 54 -21.39 17.57 -13.38
C GLU A 54 -20.55 18.28 -14.46
N ASN A 55 -20.23 19.56 -14.22
CA ASN A 55 -19.30 20.33 -15.04
C ASN A 55 -17.91 19.67 -15.02
N LYS A 56 -17.19 19.71 -16.15
CA LYS A 56 -15.83 19.16 -16.30
C LYS A 56 -14.87 19.62 -15.20
N ASP A 57 -14.91 20.90 -14.83
CA ASP A 57 -14.00 21.44 -13.81
C ASP A 57 -14.34 20.89 -12.41
N VAL A 58 -15.63 20.76 -12.10
CA VAL A 58 -16.13 20.14 -10.87
C VAL A 58 -15.73 18.67 -10.82
N LYS A 59 -15.87 17.95 -11.95
CA LYS A 59 -15.43 16.57 -12.08
C LYS A 59 -13.92 16.41 -11.85
N LYS A 60 -13.10 17.27 -12.46
CA LYS A 60 -11.65 17.28 -12.25
C LYS A 60 -11.30 17.54 -10.78
N ALA A 61 -11.95 18.51 -10.13
CA ALA A 61 -11.74 18.80 -8.72
C ALA A 61 -12.11 17.60 -7.82
N ARG A 62 -13.25 16.94 -8.10
CA ARG A 62 -13.69 15.73 -7.40
C ARG A 62 -12.70 14.59 -7.56
N LEU A 63 -12.30 14.30 -8.79
CA LEU A 63 -11.36 13.21 -9.09
C LEU A 63 -10.00 13.47 -8.45
N LEU A 64 -9.51 14.71 -8.48
CA LEU A 64 -8.29 15.10 -7.78
C LEU A 64 -8.38 14.83 -6.27
N TYR A 65 -9.51 15.20 -5.65
CA TYR A 65 -9.74 14.94 -4.23
C TYR A 65 -9.75 13.44 -3.92
N GLN A 66 -10.51 12.64 -4.68
CA GLN A 66 -10.60 11.19 -4.49
C GLN A 66 -9.24 10.50 -4.66
N SER A 67 -8.44 10.92 -5.63
CA SER A 67 -7.09 10.39 -5.84
C SER A 67 -6.14 10.67 -4.68
N ARG A 68 -6.37 11.75 -3.92
CA ARG A 68 -5.55 12.12 -2.75
C ARG A 68 -6.00 11.46 -1.45
N LYS A 69 -7.26 11.07 -1.35
CA LYS A 69 -7.89 10.53 -0.13
C LYS A 69 -8.07 9.01 -0.23
N ARG A 70 -6.95 8.30 -0.21
CA ARG A 70 -6.89 6.83 -0.28
C ARG A 70 -6.63 6.20 1.10
N GLY A 71 -7.00 4.93 1.25
CA GLY A 71 -6.76 4.18 2.49
C GLY A 71 -5.29 3.79 2.71
N MET A 72 -4.49 3.75 1.64
CA MET A 72 -3.06 3.42 1.66
C MET A 72 -2.20 4.57 1.13
N LEU A 73 -0.98 4.70 1.68
CA LEU A 73 -0.04 5.76 1.30
C LEU A 73 0.46 5.57 -0.14
N GLU A 74 0.70 4.33 -0.55
CA GLU A 74 1.24 3.93 -1.85
C GLU A 74 0.36 4.47 -2.98
N ASN A 75 -0.94 4.12 -2.97
CA ASN A 75 -1.90 4.68 -3.92
C ASN A 75 -2.07 6.18 -3.77
N GLY A 76 -2.06 6.70 -2.54
CA GLY A 76 -2.16 8.13 -2.31
C GLY A 76 -1.04 8.92 -3.02
N LEU A 77 0.20 8.43 -3.00
CA LEU A 77 1.35 9.06 -3.67
C LEU A 77 1.29 8.86 -5.19
N ILE A 78 1.00 7.65 -5.65
CA ILE A 78 0.95 7.32 -7.08
C ILE A 78 -0.17 8.11 -7.76
N LEU A 79 -1.39 8.08 -7.22
CA LEU A 79 -2.56 8.68 -7.84
C LEU A 79 -2.57 10.20 -7.71
N SER A 80 -2.07 10.77 -6.61
CA SER A 80 -1.97 12.24 -6.48
C SER A 80 -0.99 12.84 -7.48
N THR A 81 0.19 12.23 -7.67
CA THR A 81 1.17 12.67 -8.66
C THR A 81 0.68 12.44 -10.09
N PHE A 82 -0.03 11.33 -10.34
CA PHE A 82 -0.67 11.06 -11.62
C PHE A 82 -1.74 12.09 -11.95
N ALA A 83 -2.65 12.37 -11.01
CA ALA A 83 -3.73 13.33 -11.20
C ALA A 83 -3.18 14.74 -11.45
N LYS A 84 -2.17 15.18 -10.70
CA LYS A 84 -1.53 16.49 -10.92
C LYS A 84 -0.96 16.62 -12.33
N LYS A 85 -0.42 15.53 -12.90
CA LYS A 85 0.24 15.52 -14.21
C LYS A 85 -0.74 15.43 -15.39
N TYR A 86 -1.77 14.58 -15.29
CA TYR A 86 -2.60 14.21 -16.45
C TYR A 86 -4.04 14.74 -16.40
N LEU A 87 -4.59 15.04 -15.23
CA LEU A 87 -6.01 15.34 -15.09
C LEU A 87 -6.42 16.65 -15.78
N SER A 88 -5.49 17.61 -15.89
CA SER A 88 -5.72 18.87 -16.62
C SER A 88 -5.90 18.64 -18.11
N SER A 89 -5.12 17.72 -18.70
CA SER A 89 -5.12 17.39 -20.14
C SER A 89 -6.16 16.36 -20.57
N PHE A 90 -6.90 15.76 -19.64
CA PHE A 90 -7.87 14.72 -19.99
C PHE A 90 -9.14 15.25 -20.64
N ASP A 91 -9.57 14.53 -21.67
CA ASP A 91 -10.87 14.66 -22.32
C ASP A 91 -11.98 13.97 -21.51
N ASP A 92 -13.25 14.19 -21.87
CA ASP A 92 -14.40 13.67 -21.11
C ASP A 92 -14.41 12.14 -21.02
N LYS A 93 -13.98 11.47 -22.09
CA LYS A 93 -13.83 10.02 -22.13
C LYS A 93 -12.75 9.54 -21.17
N GLN A 94 -11.59 10.19 -21.15
CA GLN A 94 -10.49 9.86 -20.26
C GLN A 94 -10.84 10.13 -18.79
N LEU A 95 -11.53 11.25 -18.52
CA LEU A 95 -12.06 11.54 -17.18
C LEU A 95 -13.05 10.47 -16.73
N HIS A 96 -13.88 9.94 -17.64
CA HIS A 96 -14.78 8.85 -17.32
C HIS A 96 -14.04 7.54 -17.03
N LEU A 97 -13.07 7.16 -17.86
CA LEU A 97 -12.25 5.96 -17.64
C LEU A 97 -11.47 6.05 -16.33
N TYR A 98 -10.93 7.22 -16.01
CA TYR A 98 -10.24 7.46 -14.75
C TYR A 98 -11.17 7.36 -13.54
N ASP A 99 -12.38 7.95 -13.63
CA ASP A 99 -13.41 7.85 -12.59
C ASP A 99 -13.77 6.40 -12.28
N CYS A 100 -13.97 5.58 -13.31
CA CYS A 100 -14.21 4.14 -13.14
C CYS A 100 -13.02 3.45 -12.50
N LEU A 101 -11.80 3.72 -12.98
CA LEU A 101 -10.59 3.10 -12.47
C LEU A 101 -10.38 3.33 -10.96
N ILE A 102 -10.68 4.54 -10.48
CA ILE A 102 -10.40 4.89 -9.08
C ILE A 102 -11.54 4.55 -8.10
N ASN A 103 -12.79 4.46 -8.57
CA ASN A 103 -13.98 4.35 -7.70
C ASN A 103 -14.75 3.03 -7.86
N LEU A 104 -14.60 2.30 -8.96
CA LEU A 104 -15.30 1.04 -9.18
C LEU A 104 -14.69 -0.15 -8.41
N PRO A 105 -13.35 -0.29 -8.30
CA PRO A 105 -12.74 -1.34 -7.48
C PRO A 105 -13.04 -1.13 -5.99
N THR A 106 -13.49 -2.19 -5.31
CA THR A 106 -13.72 -2.16 -3.86
C THR A 106 -12.44 -2.03 -3.05
N ASN A 107 -11.33 -2.58 -3.55
CA ASN A 107 -10.08 -2.68 -2.81
C ASN A 107 -8.98 -1.84 -3.47
N ASP A 108 -8.43 -0.90 -2.70
CA ASP A 108 -7.31 -0.05 -3.15
C ASP A 108 -6.09 -0.89 -3.58
N TRP A 109 -5.83 -2.04 -2.94
CA TRP A 109 -4.68 -2.90 -3.30
C TRP A 109 -4.76 -3.43 -4.73
N ASP A 110 -5.96 -3.67 -5.24
CA ASP A 110 -6.10 -4.19 -6.60
C ASP A 110 -5.63 -3.16 -7.62
N ILE A 111 -5.93 -1.88 -7.43
CA ILE A 111 -5.42 -0.78 -8.26
C ILE A 111 -3.88 -0.79 -8.25
N PHE A 112 -3.27 -0.92 -7.07
CA PHE A 112 -1.81 -0.96 -6.94
C PHE A 112 -1.21 -2.16 -7.69
N TYR A 113 -1.80 -3.36 -7.54
CA TYR A 113 -1.30 -4.57 -8.18
C TYR A 113 -1.43 -4.54 -9.70
N TRP A 114 -2.54 -4.00 -10.23
CA TRP A 114 -2.70 -3.85 -11.68
C TRP A 114 -1.71 -2.85 -12.26
N ALA A 115 -1.50 -1.74 -11.53
CA ALA A 115 -0.65 -0.66 -12.00
C ALA A 115 0.86 -1.03 -11.93
N THR A 116 1.26 -1.84 -10.95
CA THR A 116 2.62 -2.41 -10.85
C THR A 116 2.83 -3.64 -11.74
N GLY A 117 1.75 -4.24 -12.26
CA GLY A 117 1.81 -5.47 -13.04
C GLY A 117 1.97 -6.74 -12.21
N ALA A 118 1.82 -6.67 -10.89
CA ALA A 118 1.83 -7.83 -10.00
C ALA A 118 0.61 -8.75 -10.21
N LYS A 119 -0.51 -8.18 -10.66
CA LYS A 119 -1.71 -8.91 -11.11
C LYS A 119 -2.11 -8.44 -12.51
N PRO A 120 -2.72 -9.32 -13.34
CA PRO A 120 -3.25 -8.89 -14.63
C PRO A 120 -4.36 -7.84 -14.43
N THR A 121 -4.41 -6.87 -15.32
CA THR A 121 -5.48 -5.87 -15.35
C THR A 121 -6.77 -6.52 -15.85
N PRO A 122 -7.90 -6.37 -15.15
CA PRO A 122 -9.19 -6.83 -15.66
C PRO A 122 -9.59 -6.09 -16.94
N PRO A 123 -10.32 -6.73 -17.88
CA PRO A 123 -10.69 -6.12 -19.16
C PRO A 123 -11.43 -4.79 -19.03
N GLU A 124 -12.20 -4.62 -17.96
CA GLU A 124 -12.95 -3.38 -17.65
C GLU A 124 -12.04 -2.17 -17.42
N PHE A 125 -10.82 -2.42 -16.93
CA PHE A 125 -9.83 -1.40 -16.60
C PHE A 125 -8.65 -1.40 -17.58
N ASP A 126 -8.64 -2.29 -18.58
CA ASP A 126 -7.58 -2.38 -19.58
C ASP A 126 -7.82 -1.36 -20.70
N ASN A 127 -7.44 -0.12 -20.41
CA ASN A 127 -7.67 1.03 -21.27
C ASN A 127 -6.50 2.02 -21.23
N GLU A 128 -6.59 3.06 -22.05
CA GLU A 128 -5.55 4.09 -22.21
C GLU A 128 -5.12 4.75 -20.89
N VAL A 129 -6.03 4.90 -19.92
CA VAL A 129 -5.73 5.52 -18.63
C VAL A 129 -4.90 4.58 -17.76
N MET A 130 -5.18 3.27 -17.80
CA MET A 130 -4.36 2.27 -17.11
C MET A 130 -2.96 2.18 -17.73
N ASP A 131 -2.84 2.25 -19.05
CA ASP A 131 -1.53 2.27 -19.72
C ASP A 131 -0.70 3.50 -19.31
N LEU A 132 -1.34 4.68 -19.24
CA LEU A 132 -0.71 5.89 -18.72
C LEU A 132 -0.31 5.73 -17.25
N LEU A 133 -1.12 5.07 -16.43
CA LEU A 133 -0.82 4.83 -15.02
C LEU A 133 0.39 3.88 -14.86
N LYS A 134 0.40 2.76 -15.59
CA LYS A 134 1.54 1.82 -15.63
C LYS A 134 2.82 2.54 -16.08
N LYS A 135 2.73 3.38 -17.11
CA LYS A 135 3.86 4.22 -17.58
C LYS A 135 4.32 5.20 -16.52
N HIS A 136 3.39 5.83 -15.80
CA HIS A 136 3.69 6.79 -14.73
C HIS A 136 4.44 6.12 -13.57
N ILE A 137 4.05 4.90 -13.18
CA ILE A 137 4.70 4.15 -12.09
C ILE A 137 6.14 3.76 -12.43
N LYS A 138 6.42 3.41 -13.69
CA LYS A 138 7.79 3.09 -14.13
C LYS A 138 8.79 4.21 -13.85
N ASN A 139 8.31 5.46 -13.71
CA ASN A 139 9.09 6.62 -13.23
C ASN A 139 10.47 6.69 -13.92
N ALA A 140 10.49 6.63 -15.26
CA ALA A 140 11.73 6.56 -16.05
C ALA A 140 12.63 7.78 -15.83
N ASP A 141 12.03 8.91 -15.46
CA ASP A 141 12.63 10.17 -15.07
C ASP A 141 13.16 10.20 -13.62
N ARG A 142 12.95 9.13 -12.84
CA ARG A 142 13.43 8.98 -11.46
C ARG A 142 13.04 10.14 -10.54
N GLN A 143 11.82 10.67 -10.72
CA GLN A 143 11.30 11.73 -9.86
C GLN A 143 11.16 11.26 -8.42
N THR A 144 11.47 12.14 -7.47
CA THR A 144 11.20 11.94 -6.05
C THR A 144 9.70 12.06 -5.78
N ARG A 145 9.07 10.99 -5.31
CA ARG A 145 7.62 10.92 -5.01
C ARG A 145 7.37 10.53 -3.56
N ILE A 146 8.00 11.28 -2.65
CA ILE A 146 7.94 11.02 -1.20
C ILE A 146 6.72 11.66 -0.53
N MET A 147 6.09 12.63 -1.20
CA MET A 147 4.97 13.41 -0.67
C MET A 147 3.98 13.75 -1.79
N GLN A 148 2.74 14.04 -1.39
CA GLN A 148 1.72 14.51 -2.33
C GLN A 148 2.11 15.90 -2.86
N PRO A 149 1.81 16.19 -4.15
CA PRO A 149 2.07 17.51 -4.72
C PRO A 149 1.18 18.58 -4.08
N GLU A 150 1.63 19.83 -4.13
CA GLU A 150 0.83 20.99 -3.74
C GLU A 150 -0.37 21.18 -4.70
N LEU A 151 -1.45 21.78 -4.19
CA LEU A 151 -2.68 22.02 -4.95
C LEU A 151 -2.52 23.21 -5.89
#